data_AF-A0A1B1DWK7-F1
#
_entry.id   AF-A0A1B1DWK7-F1
#
_cell.length_a   1.000
_cell.length_b   1.000
_cell.length_c   1.000
_cell.angle_alpha   90.00
_cell.angle_beta   90.00
_cell.angle_gamma   90.00
#
_symmetry.space_group_name_H-M   'P 1'
#
loop_
_entity.id
_entity.type
_entity.pdbx_description
1 polymer ?
#
loop_
_entity_poly.entity_id
_entity_poly.type
_entity_poly.pdbx_seq_one_letter_code
_entity_poly.pdbx_strand_id
1 'polypeptide(L)'
;MVTKDACLDKLPSQKIYAAFEQNNGGKQQCKERNSVTKDIENILKDKLNQHWKNDEKKCAKKITEVWCDVSELTSKKQACTVICDFFYLWLHNKLSNILGPFISVENTMRDIYTKLEGRSSGNQCSYETTRGNNGENFLQWRKLIFDYYYDYRTIWNKLKDCRPPECSCKRKYDGYLNGAKSAYSQVEANCGSELHSNDAFCTKFWNKKFQQSGSDGDGGRNPIPKPGDLKNKAMRGESPSSPPGEEGDEEEHLRSCLEQLSAASIASSEHTSTDQLPQVEGGGSGVAPIVSSTVATLVGLPAVAFFLYKVYNYNL
;
A
#
# COMPACT_ATOMS: atom_id res chain seq x y z
N MET A 1 6.32 7.49 -21.07
CA MET A 1 5.26 6.49 -20.84
C MET A 1 5.83 5.37 -19.98
N VAL A 2 5.47 5.29 -18.70
CA VAL A 2 5.74 4.09 -17.90
C VAL A 2 4.56 3.16 -18.15
N THR A 3 4.81 2.05 -18.83
CA THR A 3 3.81 0.99 -18.99
C THR A 3 3.48 0.44 -17.60
N LYS A 4 2.29 0.78 -17.09
CA LYS A 4 1.66 0.11 -15.97
C LYS A 4 1.77 -1.41 -16.17
N ASP A 5 2.23 -2.13 -15.15
CA ASP A 5 2.44 -3.57 -15.25
C ASP A 5 1.13 -4.29 -14.94
N ALA A 6 0.32 -4.52 -15.97
CA ALA A 6 -1.01 -5.08 -15.87
C ALA A 6 -1.09 -6.42 -15.10
N CYS A 7 0.03 -7.11 -14.90
CA CYS A 7 0.10 -8.35 -14.13
C CYS A 7 0.24 -8.10 -12.63
N LEU A 8 1.12 -7.16 -12.24
CA LEU A 8 1.36 -6.81 -10.84
C LEU A 8 0.26 -5.89 -10.30
N ASP A 9 -0.29 -4.99 -11.13
CA ASP A 9 -1.38 -4.08 -10.75
C ASP A 9 -2.67 -4.82 -10.31
N LYS A 10 -2.80 -6.10 -10.67
CA LYS A 10 -3.94 -6.94 -10.30
C LYS A 10 -3.75 -7.65 -8.95
N LEU A 11 -2.55 -7.58 -8.36
CA LEU A 11 -2.28 -8.18 -7.06
C LEU A 11 -3.04 -7.43 -5.95
N PRO A 12 -3.56 -8.14 -4.93
CA PRO A 12 -4.32 -7.53 -3.83
C PRO A 12 -3.62 -6.33 -3.18
N SER A 13 -2.33 -6.46 -2.84
CA SER A 13 -1.56 -5.37 -2.22
C SER A 13 -1.49 -4.14 -3.14
N GLN A 14 -1.23 -4.37 -4.44
CA GLN A 14 -1.06 -3.30 -5.43
C GLN A 14 -2.37 -2.56 -5.70
N LYS A 15 -3.51 -3.25 -5.64
CA LYS A 15 -4.83 -2.61 -5.75
C LYS A 15 -5.07 -1.62 -4.62
N ILE A 16 -4.65 -1.92 -3.39
CA ILE A 16 -4.78 -1.00 -2.25
C ILE A 16 -3.90 0.24 -2.46
N TYR A 17 -2.63 0.05 -2.78
CA TYR A 17 -1.75 1.19 -3.04
C TYR A 17 -2.20 2.01 -4.26
N ALA A 18 -2.74 1.36 -5.29
CA ALA A 18 -3.32 2.04 -6.42
C ALA A 18 -4.55 2.86 -6.02
N ALA A 19 -5.39 2.37 -5.11
CA ALA A 19 -6.50 3.14 -4.55
C ALA A 19 -6.00 4.38 -3.78
N PHE A 20 -4.95 4.23 -2.97
CA PHE A 20 -4.31 5.36 -2.29
C PHE A 20 -3.72 6.37 -3.27
N GLU A 21 -3.11 5.94 -4.37
CA GLU A 21 -2.47 6.84 -5.35
C GLU A 21 -3.44 7.50 -6.32
N GLN A 22 -4.56 6.85 -6.65
CA GLN A 22 -5.62 7.49 -7.44
C GLN A 22 -6.17 8.71 -6.67
N ASN A 23 -6.46 9.81 -7.37
CA ASN A 23 -6.93 11.09 -6.80
C ASN A 23 -8.33 11.01 -6.14
N ASN A 24 -8.73 9.82 -5.70
CA ASN A 24 -10.05 9.50 -5.15
C ASN A 24 -10.24 10.09 -3.75
N GLY A 25 -9.16 10.24 -2.97
CA GLY A 25 -9.24 10.92 -1.67
C GLY A 25 -9.55 12.43 -1.78
N GLY A 26 -9.64 12.98 -3.00
CA GLY A 26 -10.02 14.37 -3.25
C GLY A 26 -11.45 14.73 -2.85
N LYS A 27 -12.38 13.77 -2.85
CA LYS A 27 -13.81 14.05 -2.75
C LYS A 27 -14.45 13.66 -1.41
N GLN A 28 -13.82 12.74 -0.68
CA GLN A 28 -14.22 12.43 0.69
C GLN A 28 -13.88 13.62 1.61
N GLN A 29 -14.86 14.18 2.31
CA GLN A 29 -14.60 15.18 3.35
C GLN A 29 -14.47 14.47 4.69
N CYS A 30 -13.25 14.27 5.18
CA CYS A 30 -13.05 14.00 6.61
C CYS A 30 -13.09 15.30 7.42
N LYS A 31 -13.52 15.20 8.68
CA LYS A 31 -13.58 16.36 9.60
C LYS A 31 -12.20 17.03 9.66
N GLU A 32 -12.20 18.35 9.67
CA GLU A 32 -10.99 19.17 9.80
C GLU A 32 -9.91 18.98 8.72
N ARG A 33 -10.26 18.41 7.56
CA ARG A 33 -9.34 18.15 6.43
C ARG A 33 -8.40 19.32 6.12
N ASN A 34 -8.93 20.55 6.02
CA ASN A 34 -8.11 21.73 5.70
C ASN A 34 -7.07 22.04 6.78
N SER A 35 -7.45 21.89 8.05
CA SER A 35 -6.58 22.15 9.20
C SER A 35 -5.50 21.07 9.32
N VAL A 36 -5.88 19.79 9.17
CA VAL A 36 -4.94 18.65 9.13
C VAL A 36 -3.95 18.78 7.98
N THR A 37 -4.44 19.14 6.78
CA THR A 37 -3.60 19.33 5.60
C THR A 37 -2.53 20.39 5.88
N LYS A 38 -2.93 21.52 6.49
CA LYS A 38 -2.00 22.60 6.83
C LYS A 38 -0.99 22.20 7.91
N ASP A 39 -1.41 21.40 8.90
CA ASP A 39 -0.49 20.87 9.91
C ASP A 39 0.56 19.94 9.28
N ILE A 40 0.16 19.05 8.36
CA ILE A 40 1.09 18.17 7.65
C ILE A 40 2.00 18.97 6.70
N GLU A 41 1.48 19.98 6.01
CA GLU A 41 2.28 20.89 5.19
C GLU A 41 3.38 21.54 6.03
N ASN A 42 3.05 22.03 7.22
CA ASN A 42 4.03 22.61 8.14
C ASN A 42 5.06 21.59 8.63
N ILE A 43 4.67 20.33 8.84
CA ILE A 43 5.61 19.25 9.21
C ILE A 43 6.59 18.97 8.08
N LEU A 44 6.12 18.98 6.82
CA LEU A 44 6.94 18.69 5.64
C LEU A 44 7.79 19.87 5.18
N LYS A 45 7.40 21.09 5.57
CA LYS A 45 8.11 22.32 5.23
C LYS A 45 9.59 22.20 5.60
N ASP A 46 10.45 22.56 4.67
CA ASP A 46 11.92 22.53 4.78
C ASP A 46 12.55 21.13 4.99
N LYS A 47 11.74 20.06 5.08
CA LYS A 47 12.21 18.65 5.18
C LYS A 47 12.30 17.95 3.83
N LEU A 48 11.68 18.50 2.79
CA LEU A 48 11.70 17.92 1.45
C LEU A 48 13.06 18.06 0.80
N ASN A 49 13.45 17.07 0.01
CA ASN A 49 14.67 17.15 -0.78
C ASN A 49 14.53 18.21 -1.88
N GLN A 50 15.67 18.60 -2.49
CA GLN A 50 15.71 19.70 -3.45
C GLN A 50 14.76 19.51 -4.65
N HIS A 51 14.53 18.27 -5.08
CA HIS A 51 13.64 17.97 -6.20
C HIS A 51 12.16 18.15 -5.86
N TRP A 52 11.80 18.13 -4.57
CA TRP A 52 10.42 18.22 -4.08
C TRP A 52 10.16 19.48 -3.25
N LYS A 53 11.05 20.46 -3.24
CA LYS A 53 10.97 21.66 -2.38
C LYS A 53 9.68 22.50 -2.47
N ASN A 54 8.86 22.29 -3.51
CA ASN A 54 7.60 22.98 -3.74
C ASN A 54 6.38 22.04 -3.71
N ASP A 55 6.59 20.76 -3.37
CA ASP A 55 5.56 19.72 -3.40
C ASP A 55 4.95 19.47 -2.01
N GLU A 56 5.34 20.20 -0.96
CA GLU A 56 4.85 20.03 0.41
C GLU A 56 3.33 20.12 0.51
N LYS A 57 2.72 21.10 -0.17
CA LYS A 57 1.27 21.27 -0.24
C LYS A 57 0.58 20.08 -0.89
N LYS A 58 1.15 19.60 -2.00
CA LYS A 58 0.61 18.49 -2.77
C LYS A 58 0.74 17.17 -2.01
N CYS A 59 1.88 16.95 -1.36
CA CYS A 59 2.15 15.80 -0.50
C CYS A 59 1.23 15.80 0.72
N ALA A 60 1.12 16.93 1.43
CA ALA A 60 0.25 17.06 2.59
C ALA A 60 -1.22 16.79 2.23
N LYS A 61 -1.70 17.40 1.15
CA LYS A 61 -3.04 17.15 0.61
C LYS A 61 -3.24 15.66 0.36
N LYS A 62 -2.31 15.00 -0.36
CA LYS A 62 -2.43 13.58 -0.70
C LYS A 62 -2.47 12.69 0.55
N ILE A 63 -1.63 12.96 1.54
CA ILE A 63 -1.59 12.21 2.80
C ILE A 63 -2.91 12.36 3.56
N THR A 64 -3.42 13.59 3.68
CA THR A 64 -4.71 13.84 4.35
C THR A 64 -5.87 13.16 3.63
N GLU A 65 -5.87 13.19 2.31
CA GLU A 65 -6.89 12.54 1.47
C GLU A 65 -6.93 11.02 1.69
N VAL A 66 -5.77 10.35 1.63
CA VAL A 66 -5.70 8.90 1.90
C VAL A 66 -6.09 8.60 3.35
N TRP A 67 -5.70 9.43 4.31
CA TRP A 67 -6.12 9.27 5.70
C TRP A 67 -7.64 9.38 5.88
N CYS A 68 -8.30 10.28 5.16
CA CYS A 68 -9.76 10.39 5.20
C CYS A 68 -10.41 9.06 4.78
N ASP A 69 -9.94 8.45 3.69
CA ASP A 69 -10.46 7.18 3.17
C ASP A 69 -10.23 6.03 4.17
N VAL A 70 -9.01 5.94 4.70
CA VAL A 70 -8.62 4.97 5.74
C VAL A 70 -9.48 5.14 7.01
N SER A 71 -9.69 6.37 7.45
CA SER A 71 -10.48 6.68 8.64
C SER A 71 -11.94 6.27 8.48
N GLU A 72 -12.52 6.47 7.30
CA GLU A 72 -13.89 6.05 7.03
C GLU A 72 -14.04 4.52 7.11
N LEU A 73 -13.12 3.79 6.49
CA LEU A 73 -13.14 2.32 6.47
C LEU A 73 -12.98 1.71 7.86
N THR A 74 -12.12 2.30 8.68
CA THR A 74 -11.88 1.85 10.05
C THR A 74 -13.03 2.21 11.00
N SER A 75 -13.83 3.23 10.68
CA SER A 75 -14.99 3.64 11.48
C SER A 75 -16.24 2.75 11.30
N LYS A 76 -16.30 1.96 10.22
CA LYS A 76 -17.41 1.02 9.95
C LYS A 76 -17.23 -0.24 10.81
N LYS A 77 -18.34 -0.78 11.36
CA LYS A 77 -18.38 -1.85 12.40
C LYS A 77 -17.64 -3.16 12.06
N GLN A 78 -17.28 -3.39 10.79
CA GLN A 78 -16.39 -4.48 10.39
C GLN A 78 -15.04 -3.86 10.02
N ALA A 79 -14.27 -3.53 11.06
CA ALA A 79 -13.11 -2.68 10.93
C ALA A 79 -12.03 -3.35 10.07
N CYS A 80 -11.72 -2.73 8.94
CA CYS A 80 -10.59 -3.09 8.11
C CYS A 80 -9.27 -2.70 8.80
N THR A 81 -8.91 -3.37 9.89
CA THR A 81 -7.71 -3.01 10.69
C THR A 81 -6.43 -3.14 9.88
N VAL A 82 -6.38 -4.09 8.95
CA VAL A 82 -5.27 -4.30 8.02
C VAL A 82 -4.97 -3.06 7.14
N ILE A 83 -5.96 -2.20 6.85
CA ILE A 83 -5.71 -1.02 6.03
C ILE A 83 -4.77 -0.02 6.71
N CYS A 84 -4.69 -0.06 8.04
CA CYS A 84 -3.76 0.75 8.81
C CYS A 84 -2.30 0.36 8.54
N ASP A 85 -2.02 -0.94 8.44
CA ASP A 85 -0.69 -1.44 8.09
C ASP A 85 -0.34 -1.06 6.64
N PHE A 86 -1.30 -1.18 5.71
CA PHE A 86 -1.12 -0.70 4.33
C PHE A 86 -0.83 0.80 4.29
N PHE A 87 -1.59 1.62 5.02
CA PHE A 87 -1.39 3.06 5.10
C PHE A 87 -0.02 3.41 5.69
N TYR A 88 0.39 2.74 6.77
CA TYR A 88 1.70 2.92 7.38
C TYR A 88 2.83 2.66 6.37
N LEU A 89 2.80 1.51 5.70
CA LEU A 89 3.82 1.12 4.72
C LEU A 89 3.82 2.02 3.49
N TRP A 90 2.63 2.48 3.05
CA TRP A 90 2.49 3.46 1.98
C TRP A 90 3.10 4.81 2.36
N LEU A 91 2.75 5.35 3.54
CA LEU A 91 3.22 6.64 4.01
C LEU A 91 4.74 6.64 4.18
N HIS A 92 5.29 5.57 4.78
CA HIS A 92 6.74 5.40 4.89
C HIS A 92 7.42 5.47 3.52
N ASN A 93 6.95 4.68 2.54
CA ASN A 93 7.51 4.67 1.20
C ASN A 93 7.38 6.05 0.52
N LYS A 94 6.22 6.71 0.65
CA LYS A 94 5.97 8.05 0.12
C LYS A 94 6.99 9.05 0.66
N LEU A 95 7.18 9.07 1.97
CA LEU A 95 8.10 9.98 2.65
C LEU A 95 9.57 9.68 2.32
N SER A 96 9.96 8.41 2.28
CA SER A 96 11.32 7.98 1.91
C SER A 96 11.75 8.52 0.53
N ASN A 97 10.80 8.65 -0.41
CA ASN A 97 11.08 9.16 -1.74
C ASN A 97 11.17 10.70 -1.84
N ILE A 98 10.63 11.43 -0.86
CA ILE A 98 10.51 12.89 -0.94
C ILE A 98 11.34 13.65 0.10
N LEU A 99 11.64 13.03 1.24
CA LEU A 99 12.42 13.65 2.31
C LEU A 99 13.89 13.77 1.93
N GLY A 100 14.57 14.74 2.53
CA GLY A 100 16.02 14.90 2.42
C GLY A 100 16.79 13.74 3.04
N PRO A 101 18.04 13.46 2.60
CA PRO A 101 18.82 12.31 3.05
C PRO A 101 19.18 12.31 4.54
N PHE A 102 19.09 13.47 5.20
CA PHE A 102 19.36 13.63 6.63
C PHE A 102 18.10 13.71 7.48
N ILE A 103 16.92 13.61 6.86
CA ILE A 103 15.64 13.71 7.56
C ILE A 103 15.17 12.31 7.93
N SER A 104 14.86 12.11 9.21
CA SER A 104 14.27 10.86 9.69
C SER A 104 12.83 10.72 9.19
N VAL A 105 12.60 9.69 8.37
CA VAL A 105 11.26 9.29 7.92
C VAL A 105 10.38 8.91 9.11
N GLU A 106 10.90 8.14 10.07
CA GLU A 106 10.18 7.70 11.26
C GLU A 106 9.69 8.87 12.12
N ASN A 107 10.57 9.83 12.44
CA ASN A 107 10.18 11.01 13.21
C ASN A 107 9.11 11.82 12.47
N THR A 108 9.25 11.95 11.14
CA THR A 108 8.26 12.67 10.32
C THR A 108 6.93 11.93 10.27
N MET A 109 6.92 10.59 10.15
CA MET A 109 5.71 9.79 10.25
C MET A 109 5.04 9.96 11.61
N ARG A 110 5.80 9.89 12.71
CA ARG A 110 5.26 10.08 14.06
C ARG A 110 4.58 11.45 14.22
N ASP A 111 5.23 12.51 13.75
CA ASP A 111 4.67 13.87 13.78
C ASP A 111 3.35 13.92 12.99
N ILE A 112 3.31 13.28 11.81
CA ILE A 112 2.11 13.21 10.97
C ILE A 112 1.00 12.44 11.68
N TYR A 113 1.26 11.22 12.16
CA TYR A 113 0.25 10.42 12.88
C TYR A 113 -0.29 11.14 14.10
N THR A 114 0.54 11.87 14.84
CA THR A 114 0.10 12.70 15.98
C THR A 114 -0.96 13.72 15.58
N LYS A 115 -0.83 14.31 14.37
CA LYS A 115 -1.83 15.26 13.83
C LYS A 115 -3.07 14.57 13.29
N LEU A 116 -2.93 13.35 12.79
CA LEU A 116 -4.01 12.55 12.23
C LEU A 116 -4.91 11.93 13.32
N GLU A 117 -4.31 11.37 14.38
CA GLU A 117 -5.01 10.69 15.48
C GLU A 117 -5.79 11.65 16.38
N GLY A 118 -5.24 12.84 16.66
CA GLY A 118 -5.82 13.79 17.61
C GLY A 118 -7.16 14.44 17.21
N ARG A 119 -7.70 14.10 16.04
CA ARG A 119 -8.83 14.82 15.42
C ARG A 119 -10.00 13.93 15.00
N SER A 120 -10.01 12.68 15.44
CA SER A 120 -11.12 11.78 15.12
C SER A 120 -11.59 10.98 16.34
N SER A 121 -12.88 10.71 16.36
CA SER A 121 -13.56 9.95 17.42
C SER A 121 -13.63 8.47 17.06
N GLY A 122 -12.64 7.64 17.44
CA GLY A 122 -12.72 6.18 17.31
C GLY A 122 -11.37 5.44 17.21
N ASN A 123 -11.43 4.10 17.17
CA ASN A 123 -10.29 3.18 17.04
C ASN A 123 -9.57 3.33 15.69
N GLN A 124 -8.72 4.34 15.59
CA GLN A 124 -7.99 4.67 14.37
C GLN A 124 -6.62 4.01 14.29
N CYS A 125 -6.06 4.01 13.08
CA CYS A 125 -4.72 3.54 12.81
C CYS A 125 -3.71 4.25 13.74
N SER A 126 -3.11 3.50 14.64
CA SER A 126 -2.06 4.00 15.54
C SER A 126 -0.69 3.88 14.89
N TYR A 127 0.17 4.87 15.11
CA TYR A 127 1.59 4.80 14.73
C TYR A 127 2.32 3.55 15.27
N GLU A 128 1.87 2.95 16.38
CA GLU A 128 2.59 1.88 17.07
C GLU A 128 2.54 0.52 16.35
N THR A 129 1.64 0.31 15.40
CA THR A 129 1.31 -1.04 14.89
C THR A 129 2.47 -1.73 14.15
N THR A 130 3.43 -0.98 13.61
CA THR A 130 4.56 -1.54 12.81
C THR A 130 5.94 -1.02 13.24
N ARG A 131 6.05 -0.43 14.45
CA ARG A 131 7.32 0.15 14.92
C ARG A 131 8.40 -0.93 15.05
N GLY A 132 9.55 -0.66 14.44
CA GLY A 132 10.79 -1.39 14.63
C GLY A 132 11.98 -0.45 14.67
N ASN A 133 13.03 -0.79 15.40
CA ASN A 133 14.22 0.07 15.58
C ASN A 133 15.25 -0.06 14.43
N ASN A 134 14.82 -0.50 13.25
CA ASN A 134 15.73 -0.91 12.19
C ASN A 134 15.65 0.08 11.03
N GLY A 135 16.81 0.45 10.48
CA GLY A 135 16.93 1.52 9.47
C GLY A 135 16.07 1.32 8.20
N GLU A 136 15.99 2.39 7.40
CA GLU A 136 15.09 2.56 6.24
C GLU A 136 14.97 1.36 5.28
N ASN A 137 16.09 0.69 4.99
CA ASN A 137 16.11 -0.50 4.12
C ASN A 137 15.28 -1.66 4.69
N PHE A 138 15.16 -1.75 6.02
CA PHE A 138 14.43 -2.80 6.69
C PHE A 138 12.92 -2.67 6.47
N LEU A 139 12.38 -1.45 6.52
CA LEU A 139 10.96 -1.21 6.28
C LEU A 139 10.56 -1.53 4.83
N GLN A 140 11.46 -1.38 3.86
CA GLN A 140 11.20 -1.81 2.48
C GLN A 140 11.10 -3.33 2.37
N TRP A 141 11.96 -4.08 3.05
CA TRP A 141 11.88 -5.55 3.08
C TRP A 141 10.62 -6.03 3.81
N ARG A 142 10.28 -5.41 4.96
CA ARG A 142 9.01 -5.68 5.67
C ARG A 142 7.81 -5.46 4.77
N LYS A 143 7.78 -4.34 4.05
CA LYS A 143 6.71 -4.05 3.10
C LYS A 143 6.59 -5.14 2.05
N LEU A 144 7.70 -5.57 1.44
CA LEU A 144 7.65 -6.57 0.37
C LEU A 144 7.17 -7.94 0.88
N ILE A 145 7.51 -8.30 2.12
CA ILE A 145 7.00 -9.52 2.77
C ILE A 145 5.53 -9.41 3.17
N PHE A 146 5.13 -8.24 3.65
CA PHE A 146 3.74 -7.93 3.93
C PHE A 146 2.89 -8.00 2.65
N ASP A 147 3.35 -7.39 1.56
CA ASP A 147 2.70 -7.48 0.25
C ASP A 147 2.61 -8.95 -0.22
N TYR A 148 3.71 -9.70 -0.09
CA TYR A 148 3.75 -11.12 -0.46
C TYR A 148 2.72 -11.95 0.28
N TYR A 149 2.52 -11.70 1.58
CA TYR A 149 1.50 -12.39 2.38
C TYR A 149 0.10 -12.25 1.79
N TYR A 150 -0.24 -11.09 1.22
CA TYR A 150 -1.53 -10.88 0.59
C TYR A 150 -1.57 -11.27 -0.90
N ASP A 151 -0.41 -11.34 -1.56
CA ASP A 151 -0.32 -11.58 -3.00
C ASP A 151 -0.09 -13.06 -3.36
N TYR A 152 0.50 -13.88 -2.48
CA TYR A 152 1.00 -15.22 -2.83
C TYR A 152 -0.10 -16.13 -3.39
N ARG A 153 -1.33 -16.07 -2.86
CA ARG A 153 -2.45 -16.90 -3.36
C ARG A 153 -2.86 -16.51 -4.77
N THR A 154 -2.94 -15.21 -5.03
CA THR A 154 -3.26 -14.70 -6.37
C THR A 154 -2.17 -15.13 -7.35
N ILE A 155 -0.90 -14.98 -6.97
CA ILE A 155 0.24 -15.39 -7.80
C ILE A 155 0.21 -16.91 -8.04
N TRP A 156 0.01 -17.70 -6.98
CA TRP A 156 -0.05 -19.17 -7.08
C TRP A 156 -1.16 -19.63 -8.02
N ASN A 157 -2.38 -19.10 -7.87
CA ASN A 157 -3.51 -19.44 -8.73
C ASN A 157 -3.18 -19.13 -10.20
N LYS A 158 -2.59 -17.95 -10.46
CA LYS A 158 -2.19 -17.55 -11.83
C LYS A 158 -1.05 -18.39 -12.39
N LEU A 159 -0.14 -18.90 -11.56
CA LEU A 159 0.96 -19.76 -11.98
C LEU A 159 0.53 -21.22 -12.19
N LYS A 160 -0.39 -21.74 -11.37
CA LYS A 160 -0.90 -23.11 -11.45
C LYS A 160 -1.60 -23.40 -12.77
N ASP A 161 -2.46 -22.49 -13.21
CA ASP A 161 -3.24 -22.65 -14.45
C ASP A 161 -2.47 -22.20 -15.70
N CYS A 162 -1.22 -21.77 -15.52
CA CYS A 162 -0.40 -21.18 -16.57
C CYS A 162 0.15 -22.26 -17.51
N ARG A 163 -0.41 -22.39 -18.71
CA ARG A 163 0.12 -23.25 -19.78
C ARG A 163 0.78 -22.40 -20.87
N PRO A 164 1.97 -22.77 -21.38
CA PRO A 164 2.51 -22.14 -22.58
C PRO A 164 1.54 -22.29 -23.76
N PRO A 165 1.42 -21.29 -24.65
CA PRO A 165 2.21 -20.04 -24.72
C PRO A 165 1.66 -18.87 -23.87
N GLU A 166 0.54 -19.02 -23.17
CA GLU A 166 -0.30 -17.92 -22.64
C GLU A 166 0.16 -17.32 -21.29
N CYS A 167 1.36 -17.65 -20.85
CA CYS A 167 1.94 -17.23 -19.57
C CYS A 167 2.51 -15.80 -19.57
N SER A 168 1.74 -14.81 -20.02
CA SER A 168 2.19 -13.41 -20.15
C SER A 168 2.70 -12.80 -18.83
N CYS A 169 2.15 -13.20 -17.68
CA CYS A 169 2.54 -12.68 -16.36
C CYS A 169 3.68 -13.43 -15.68
N LYS A 170 4.11 -14.58 -16.19
CA LYS A 170 5.10 -15.45 -15.52
C LYS A 170 6.40 -14.73 -15.22
N ARG A 171 6.97 -14.01 -16.19
CA ARG A 171 8.23 -13.26 -16.01
C ARG A 171 8.10 -12.15 -14.96
N LYS A 172 6.91 -11.55 -14.83
CA LYS A 172 6.65 -10.48 -13.86
C LYS A 172 6.54 -11.02 -12.44
N TYR A 173 5.82 -12.13 -12.28
CA TYR A 173 5.77 -12.84 -11.00
C TYR A 173 7.14 -13.41 -10.61
N ASP A 174 7.95 -13.89 -11.55
CA ASP A 174 9.32 -14.31 -11.26
C ASP A 174 10.17 -13.17 -10.69
N GLY A 175 10.08 -11.97 -11.29
CA GLY A 175 10.76 -10.77 -10.78
C GLY A 175 10.30 -10.39 -9.36
N TYR A 176 8.99 -10.37 -9.15
CA TYR A 176 8.39 -10.08 -7.85
C TYR A 176 8.82 -11.11 -6.77
N LEU A 177 8.72 -12.41 -7.07
CA LEU A 177 9.06 -13.49 -6.14
C LEU A 177 10.56 -13.52 -5.82
N ASN A 178 11.43 -13.16 -6.77
CA ASN A 178 12.86 -13.02 -6.50
C ASN A 178 13.14 -11.85 -5.53
N GLY A 179 12.49 -10.70 -5.73
CA GLY A 179 12.57 -9.59 -4.79
C GLY A 179 12.07 -9.99 -3.40
N ALA A 180 10.90 -10.62 -3.33
CA ALA A 180 10.33 -11.11 -2.08
C ALA A 180 11.21 -12.17 -1.42
N LYS A 181 11.86 -13.05 -2.18
CA LYS A 181 12.83 -14.03 -1.65
C LYS A 181 14.01 -13.33 -0.98
N SER A 182 14.60 -12.31 -1.61
CA SER A 182 15.68 -11.53 -1.00
C SER A 182 15.20 -10.83 0.28
N ALA A 183 14.05 -10.17 0.25
CA ALA A 183 13.47 -9.55 1.44
C ALA A 183 13.19 -10.56 2.55
N TYR A 184 12.77 -11.77 2.20
CA TYR A 184 12.44 -12.83 3.16
C TYR A 184 13.65 -13.20 3.97
N SER A 185 14.79 -13.45 3.31
CA SER A 185 16.05 -13.78 4.00
C SER A 185 16.52 -12.67 4.94
N GLN A 186 16.34 -11.40 4.54
CA GLN A 186 16.72 -10.26 5.38
C GLN A 186 15.80 -10.11 6.60
N VAL A 187 14.48 -10.27 6.40
CA VAL A 187 13.51 -10.24 7.50
C VAL A 187 13.70 -11.45 8.42
N GLU A 188 13.98 -12.64 7.88
CA GLU A 188 14.29 -13.85 8.65
C GLU A 188 15.51 -13.66 9.54
N ALA A 189 16.62 -13.16 8.99
CA ALA A 189 17.83 -12.90 9.74
C ALA A 189 17.62 -11.87 10.87
N ASN A 190 16.80 -10.84 10.60
CA ASN A 190 16.53 -9.81 11.59
C ASN A 190 15.53 -10.29 12.66
N CYS A 191 14.36 -10.78 12.26
CA CYS A 191 13.33 -11.24 13.19
C CYS A 191 13.70 -12.54 13.93
N GLY A 192 14.70 -13.30 13.45
CA GLY A 192 15.18 -14.52 14.09
C GLY A 192 16.11 -14.31 15.29
N SER A 193 16.45 -13.07 15.65
CA SER A 193 17.30 -12.79 16.82
C SER A 193 16.49 -12.33 18.04
N GLU A 194 16.93 -12.72 19.23
CA GLU A 194 16.28 -12.36 20.52
C GLU A 194 16.21 -10.84 20.75
N LEU A 195 17.11 -10.09 20.12
CA LEU A 195 17.19 -8.62 20.17
C LEU A 195 15.95 -7.91 19.60
N HIS A 196 15.13 -8.61 18.80
CA HIS A 196 13.94 -8.07 18.16
C HIS A 196 12.64 -8.63 18.73
N SER A 197 12.68 -9.18 19.95
CA SER A 197 11.51 -9.65 20.71
C SER A 197 10.46 -8.57 21.03
N ASN A 198 10.83 -7.28 20.96
CA ASN A 198 9.91 -6.15 21.13
C ASN A 198 9.41 -5.57 19.80
N ASP A 199 9.85 -6.12 18.67
CA ASP A 199 9.45 -5.63 17.36
C ASP A 199 8.04 -6.14 17.00
N ALA A 200 7.10 -5.22 16.82
CA ALA A 200 5.70 -5.56 16.56
C ALA A 200 5.54 -6.34 15.24
N PHE A 201 6.32 -5.99 14.21
CA PHE A 201 6.28 -6.71 12.94
C PHE A 201 6.82 -8.13 13.11
N CYS A 202 7.96 -8.30 13.79
CA CYS A 202 8.53 -9.63 14.00
C CYS A 202 7.60 -10.52 14.84
N THR A 203 7.10 -10.00 15.96
CA THR A 203 6.31 -10.79 16.92
C THR A 203 4.87 -11.02 16.50
N LYS A 204 4.19 -9.99 15.98
CA LYS A 204 2.75 -10.07 15.67
C LYS A 204 2.48 -10.55 14.25
N PHE A 205 3.39 -10.29 13.30
CA PHE A 205 3.21 -10.66 11.90
C PHE A 205 4.14 -11.80 11.48
N TRP A 206 5.46 -11.57 11.44
CA TRP A 206 6.41 -12.52 10.87
C TRP A 206 6.37 -13.89 11.56
N ASN A 207 6.52 -13.92 12.88
CA ASN A 207 6.57 -15.17 13.64
C ASN A 207 5.29 -15.98 13.48
N LYS A 208 4.14 -15.29 13.52
CA LYS A 208 2.82 -15.92 13.36
C LYS A 208 2.60 -16.46 11.96
N LYS A 209 2.93 -15.69 10.92
CA LYS A 209 2.57 -16.03 9.53
C LYS A 209 3.60 -16.94 8.85
N PHE A 210 4.88 -16.87 9.23
CA PHE A 210 5.98 -17.51 8.50
C PHE A 210 6.84 -18.48 9.31
N GLN A 211 7.00 -18.33 10.63
CA GLN A 211 7.95 -19.15 11.39
C GLN A 211 7.32 -20.31 12.16
N GLN A 212 6.03 -20.22 12.54
CA GLN A 212 5.32 -21.27 13.30
C GLN A 212 6.22 -21.99 14.32
N SER A 213 6.63 -21.25 15.36
CA SER A 213 7.35 -21.84 16.49
C SER A 213 6.42 -22.81 17.22
N GLY A 214 6.64 -24.11 17.03
CA GLY A 214 6.03 -25.13 17.86
C GLY A 214 6.43 -24.94 19.32
N SER A 215 5.44 -24.74 20.18
CA SER A 215 5.55 -24.93 21.63
C SER A 215 4.25 -25.46 22.23
N ASP A 216 3.10 -25.15 21.62
CA ASP A 216 1.82 -25.68 22.07
C ASP A 216 1.39 -26.80 21.12
N GLY A 217 1.20 -28.01 21.66
CA GLY A 217 0.93 -29.26 20.94
C GLY A 217 -0.41 -29.31 20.16
N ASP A 218 -0.86 -28.20 19.59
CA ASP A 218 -1.95 -28.13 18.64
C ASP A 218 -1.44 -28.44 17.23
N GLY A 219 -2.15 -29.31 16.52
CA GLY A 219 -1.66 -30.05 15.36
C GLY A 219 -0.96 -29.21 14.29
N GLY A 220 0.18 -29.72 13.83
CA GLY A 220 1.09 -29.13 12.85
C GLY A 220 0.38 -28.42 11.69
N ARG A 221 0.36 -27.09 11.75
CA ARG A 221 -0.01 -26.25 10.62
C ARG A 221 1.21 -26.12 9.72
N ASN A 222 0.98 -25.80 8.45
CA ASN A 222 2.06 -25.55 7.51
C ASN A 222 2.28 -24.04 7.41
N PRO A 223 3.52 -23.53 7.54
CA PRO A 223 3.80 -22.12 7.38
C PRO A 223 3.56 -21.70 5.93
N ILE A 224 3.30 -20.41 5.70
CA ILE A 224 3.12 -19.86 4.35
C ILE A 224 4.36 -20.16 3.52
N PRO A 225 4.22 -20.59 2.26
CA PRO A 225 5.36 -20.92 1.42
C PRO A 225 6.33 -19.74 1.35
N LYS A 226 7.63 -20.01 1.49
CA LYS A 226 8.65 -18.99 1.23
C LYS A 226 8.51 -18.52 -0.23
N PRO A 227 8.77 -17.24 -0.55
CA PRO A 227 8.61 -16.72 -1.92
C PRO A 227 9.36 -17.53 -2.99
N GLY A 228 10.54 -18.06 -2.64
CA GLY A 228 11.33 -18.92 -3.53
C GLY A 228 10.70 -20.26 -3.86
N ASP A 229 9.80 -20.78 -3.03
CA ASP A 229 9.18 -22.09 -3.19
C ASP A 229 7.83 -22.03 -3.90
N LEU A 230 7.18 -20.86 -3.87
CA LEU A 230 5.79 -20.69 -4.34
C LEU A 230 5.59 -21.17 -5.77
N LYS A 231 6.52 -20.84 -6.67
CA LYS A 231 6.47 -21.21 -8.09
C LYS A 231 6.50 -22.72 -8.30
N ASN A 232 7.42 -23.41 -7.60
CA ASN A 232 7.55 -24.86 -7.72
C ASN A 232 6.32 -25.57 -7.18
N LYS A 233 5.77 -25.08 -6.06
CA LYS A 233 4.50 -25.59 -5.50
C LYS A 233 3.34 -25.42 -6.49
N ALA A 234 3.22 -24.24 -7.12
CA ALA A 234 2.20 -24.00 -8.14
C ALA A 234 2.30 -24.96 -9.32
N MET A 235 3.51 -25.22 -9.83
CA MET A 235 3.74 -26.14 -10.94
C MET A 235 3.43 -27.60 -10.59
N ARG A 236 3.62 -28.01 -9.34
CA ARG A 236 3.26 -29.36 -8.85
C ARG A 236 1.77 -29.49 -8.50
N GLY A 237 1.00 -28.39 -8.61
CA GLY A 237 -0.40 -28.36 -8.20
C GLY A 237 -0.60 -28.47 -6.67
N GLU A 238 0.46 -28.35 -5.89
CA GLU A 238 0.43 -28.36 -4.43
C GLU A 238 -0.24 -27.07 -3.95
N SER A 239 -1.44 -27.19 -3.37
CA SER A 239 -2.14 -26.07 -2.75
C SER A 239 -1.24 -25.39 -1.72
N PRO A 240 -1.13 -24.05 -1.74
CA PRO A 240 -0.31 -23.37 -0.77
C PRO A 240 -1.01 -23.47 0.58
N SER A 241 -0.22 -23.54 1.65
CA SER A 241 -0.72 -23.57 3.02
C SER A 241 -1.61 -22.36 3.32
N SER A 242 -2.68 -22.58 4.08
CA SER A 242 -3.49 -21.49 4.63
C SER A 242 -2.75 -20.78 5.77
N PRO A 243 -2.97 -19.46 5.95
CA PRO A 243 -2.45 -18.75 7.11
C PRO A 243 -2.90 -19.44 8.41
N PRO A 244 -2.03 -19.56 9.42
CA PRO A 244 -2.42 -20.12 10.70
C PRO A 244 -3.42 -19.21 11.44
N GLY A 245 -4.56 -19.77 11.84
CA GLY A 245 -5.43 -19.20 12.87
C GLY A 245 -6.73 -18.55 12.41
N GLU A 246 -6.90 -18.27 11.11
CA GLU A 246 -8.11 -17.64 10.57
C GLU A 246 -8.30 -18.14 9.13
N GLU A 247 -8.99 -19.27 8.97
CA GLU A 247 -9.35 -19.76 7.63
C GLU A 247 -10.43 -18.86 7.04
N GLY A 248 -10.04 -18.00 6.10
CA GLY A 248 -10.96 -17.15 5.35
C GLY A 248 -10.98 -15.71 5.82
N ASP A 249 -10.95 -15.47 7.12
CA ASP A 249 -11.30 -14.16 7.67
C ASP A 249 -10.36 -13.03 7.21
N GLU A 250 -9.03 -13.12 7.32
CA GLU A 250 -8.15 -11.99 6.91
C GLU A 250 -8.12 -11.72 5.39
N GLU A 251 -8.18 -12.76 4.55
CA GLU A 251 -8.22 -12.56 3.09
C GLU A 251 -9.59 -12.02 2.65
N GLU A 252 -10.66 -12.53 3.25
CA GLU A 252 -12.02 -12.02 3.07
C GLU A 252 -12.17 -10.60 3.61
N HIS A 253 -11.56 -10.29 4.76
CA HIS A 253 -11.45 -8.95 5.28
C HIS A 253 -10.72 -8.05 4.29
N LEU A 254 -9.55 -8.44 3.76
CA LEU A 254 -8.85 -7.63 2.76
C LEU A 254 -9.69 -7.41 1.49
N ARG A 255 -10.41 -8.43 1.02
CA ARG A 255 -11.33 -8.30 -0.12
C ARG A 255 -12.47 -7.34 0.19
N SER A 256 -13.08 -7.47 1.36
CA SER A 256 -14.11 -6.55 1.85
C SER A 256 -13.57 -5.11 1.94
N CYS A 257 -12.34 -4.94 2.42
CA CYS A 257 -11.66 -3.64 2.43
C CYS A 257 -11.49 -3.07 1.03
N LEU A 258 -11.04 -3.90 0.08
CA LEU A 258 -10.84 -3.52 -1.32
C LEU A 258 -12.17 -3.15 -1.99
N GLU A 259 -13.23 -3.90 -1.72
CA GLU A 259 -14.57 -3.59 -2.21
C GLU A 259 -15.08 -2.28 -1.64
N GLN A 260 -14.91 -2.05 -0.34
CA GLN A 260 -15.31 -0.79 0.30
C GLN A 260 -14.49 0.42 -0.20
N LEU A 261 -13.18 0.26 -0.39
CA LEU A 261 -12.31 1.28 -1.02
C LEU A 261 -12.77 1.60 -2.44
N SER A 262 -13.11 0.57 -3.20
CA SER A 262 -13.58 0.72 -4.58
C SER A 262 -14.97 1.35 -4.62
N ALA A 263 -15.88 0.96 -3.74
CA ALA A 263 -17.23 1.52 -3.66
C ALA A 263 -17.21 3.00 -3.24
N ALA A 264 -16.38 3.36 -2.27
CA ALA A 264 -16.18 4.76 -1.87
C ALA A 264 -15.73 5.62 -3.07
N SER A 265 -14.89 5.06 -3.95
CA SER A 265 -14.46 5.76 -5.16
C SER A 265 -15.59 5.97 -6.19
N ILE A 266 -16.54 5.04 -6.30
CA ILE A 266 -17.67 5.12 -7.26
C ILE A 266 -18.76 6.07 -6.75
N ALA A 267 -19.18 5.95 -5.49
CA ALA A 267 -20.23 6.79 -4.90
C ALA A 267 -19.87 8.29 -4.95
N SER A 268 -18.57 8.61 -4.86
CA SER A 268 -18.07 9.98 -4.99
C SER A 268 -18.12 10.54 -6.42
N SER A 269 -18.36 9.69 -7.43
CA SER A 269 -18.53 10.12 -8.83
C SER A 269 -19.96 10.55 -9.16
N GLU A 270 -20.96 10.04 -8.45
CA GLU A 270 -22.39 10.25 -8.80
C GLU A 270 -22.99 11.53 -8.18
N HIS A 271 -22.42 12.05 -7.10
CA HIS A 271 -22.91 13.27 -6.45
C HIS A 271 -22.55 14.59 -7.17
N THR A 272 -22.01 14.56 -8.39
CA THR A 272 -21.71 15.76 -9.21
C THR A 272 -22.73 15.96 -10.36
N SER A 273 -23.93 15.41 -10.26
CA SER A 273 -24.99 15.61 -11.26
C SER A 273 -26.34 15.89 -10.62
N THR A 274 -26.42 16.89 -9.75
CA THR A 274 -27.70 17.54 -9.40
C THR A 274 -27.45 18.98 -8.99
N ASP A 275 -26.92 19.79 -9.91
CA ASP A 275 -27.13 21.24 -9.81
C ASP A 275 -28.40 21.60 -10.59
N GLN A 276 -29.34 22.14 -9.84
CA GLN A 276 -30.59 22.72 -10.30
C GLN A 276 -30.30 23.80 -11.34
N LEU A 277 -30.99 23.73 -12.48
CA LEU A 277 -31.09 24.85 -13.42
C LEU A 277 -31.65 26.08 -12.69
N PRO A 278 -31.02 27.26 -12.78
CA PRO A 278 -31.75 28.51 -12.71
C PRO A 278 -32.56 28.63 -14.00
N GLN A 279 -33.88 28.67 -13.87
CA GLN A 279 -34.78 29.04 -14.94
C GLN A 279 -34.53 30.52 -15.28
N VAL A 280 -33.87 30.77 -16.40
CA VAL A 280 -33.76 32.10 -17.01
C VAL A 280 -34.38 32.04 -18.39
N GLU A 281 -35.51 32.74 -18.53
CA GLU A 281 -36.09 33.11 -19.82
C GLU A 281 -35.18 34.14 -20.51
N GLY A 282 -34.90 33.96 -21.81
CA GLY A 282 -34.22 34.97 -22.62
C GLY A 282 -33.54 34.38 -23.84
N GLY A 283 -34.16 34.53 -25.01
CA GLY A 283 -33.77 33.86 -26.25
C GLY A 283 -32.48 34.34 -26.91
N GLY A 284 -32.08 33.57 -27.93
CA GLY A 284 -31.30 34.10 -29.06
C GLY A 284 -29.97 33.41 -29.36
N SER A 285 -29.99 32.64 -30.46
CA SER A 285 -28.90 32.38 -31.41
C SER A 285 -27.68 31.59 -30.94
N GLY A 286 -27.53 30.40 -31.53
CA GLY A 286 -26.50 29.43 -31.18
C GLY A 286 -25.10 29.71 -31.73
N VAL A 287 -24.12 29.20 -30.98
CA VAL A 287 -22.81 28.73 -31.46
C VAL A 287 -22.39 27.58 -30.54
N ALA A 288 -22.03 26.44 -31.11
CA ALA A 288 -21.61 25.25 -30.36
C ALA A 288 -20.18 25.39 -29.82
N PRO A 289 -19.88 24.95 -28.57
CA PRO A 289 -18.50 24.91 -28.09
C PRO A 289 -17.82 23.60 -28.48
N ILE A 290 -16.65 23.72 -29.09
CA ILE A 290 -15.70 22.63 -29.34
C ILE A 290 -14.95 22.36 -28.03
N VAL A 291 -15.06 21.13 -27.53
CA VAL A 291 -14.33 20.66 -26.35
C VAL A 291 -12.90 20.31 -26.77
N SER A 292 -11.93 21.15 -26.38
CA SER A 292 -10.50 20.89 -26.56
C SER A 292 -9.96 20.14 -25.34
N SER A 293 -9.68 18.84 -25.49
CA SER A 293 -9.05 18.00 -24.48
C SER A 293 -7.52 18.15 -24.52
N THR A 294 -6.97 19.01 -23.67
CA THR A 294 -5.54 19.05 -23.41
C THR A 294 -5.12 17.85 -22.55
N VAL A 295 -4.46 16.88 -23.18
CA VAL A 295 -3.79 15.76 -22.50
C VAL A 295 -2.58 16.30 -21.72
N ALA A 296 -2.72 16.40 -20.40
CA ALA A 296 -1.59 16.68 -19.52
C ALA A 296 -0.69 15.44 -19.43
N THR A 297 0.50 15.52 -20.01
CA THR A 297 1.56 14.50 -19.88
C THR A 297 2.10 14.50 -18.45
N LEU A 298 1.57 13.61 -17.61
CA LEU A 298 2.12 13.36 -16.27
C LEU A 298 3.37 12.47 -16.40
N VAL A 299 4.53 13.06 -16.12
CA VAL A 299 5.81 12.37 -16.02
C VAL A 299 5.79 11.54 -14.72
N GLY A 300 5.46 10.25 -14.85
CA GLY A 300 5.74 9.25 -13.82
C GLY A 300 7.06 8.56 -14.13
N LEU A 301 8.02 8.62 -13.21
CA LEU A 301 9.31 7.91 -13.27
C LEU A 301 9.13 6.42 -12.94
N PRO A 302 9.77 5.48 -13.69
CA PRO A 302 9.75 4.06 -13.36
C PRO A 302 10.82 3.76 -12.30
N ALA A 303 10.45 3.86 -11.02
CA ALA A 303 11.34 3.54 -9.90
C ALA A 303 11.88 2.09 -9.94
N VAL A 304 11.14 1.15 -10.56
CA VAL A 304 11.51 -0.28 -10.59
C VAL A 304 12.77 -0.56 -11.41
N ALA A 305 13.10 0.24 -12.43
CA ALA A 305 14.31 0.05 -13.23
C ALA A 305 15.58 0.58 -12.52
N PHE A 306 15.44 1.64 -11.71
CA PHE A 306 16.56 2.23 -10.98
C PHE A 306 17.11 1.30 -9.89
N PHE A 307 16.25 0.50 -9.26
CA PHE A 307 16.65 -0.44 -8.20
C PHE A 307 17.43 -1.65 -8.70
N LEU A 308 17.19 -2.13 -9.92
CA LEU A 308 17.99 -3.24 -10.49
C LEU A 308 19.39 -2.79 -10.92
N TYR A 309 19.56 -1.53 -11.35
CA TYR A 309 20.86 -0.99 -11.75
C TYR A 309 21.82 -0.82 -10.56
N LYS A 310 21.29 -0.46 -9.37
CA LYS A 310 22.13 -0.27 -8.18
C LYS A 310 22.60 -1.59 -7.57
N VAL A 311 21.81 -2.66 -7.64
CA VAL A 311 22.19 -3.99 -7.12
C VAL A 311 23.29 -4.66 -7.96
N TYR A 312 23.37 -4.36 -9.27
CA TYR A 312 24.39 -4.95 -10.16
C TYR A 312 25.80 -4.36 -9.93
N ASN A 313 25.92 -3.12 -9.45
CA ASN A 313 27.21 -2.41 -9.32
C ASN A 313 27.92 -2.61 -7.96
N TYR A 314 27.37 -3.38 -7.03
CA TYR A 314 28.02 -3.69 -5.74
C TYR A 314 28.67 -5.10 -5.69
N ASN A 315 28.75 -5.81 -6.81
CA ASN A 315 29.38 -7.14 -6.90
C ASN A 315 30.49 -7.21 -7.97
N LEU A 316 31.29 -6.14 -8.11
CA LEU A 316 32.58 -6.15 -8.79
C LEU A 316 33.65 -5.56 -7.87
#